data_AF-S5Z9L1-F1
#
_entry.id   AF-S5Z9L1-F1
#
_cell.length_a   1.000
_cell.length_b   1.000
_cell.length_c   1.000
_cell.angle_alpha   90.00
_cell.angle_beta   90.00
_cell.angle_gamma   90.00
#
_symmetry.space_group_name_H-M   'P 1'
#
loop_
_entity.id
_entity.type
_entity.pdbx_description
1 polymer ?
#
loop_
_entity_poly.entity_id
_entity_poly.type
_entity_poly.pdbx_seq_one_letter_code
_entity_poly.pdbx_strand_id
1 'polypeptide(L)'
;MQTAMAQVHSPRDNPVAAVLLSKMGDHESERVAVKRELLRMLVRLELDGARQRLLFRFFEMYLTLSEQEEIQLRNEVSQMETKEAKKVNDLLISYERRGMEKGKMDVAKRMLAKGCDVPTICELTGLPAEALEKLKEQKNGETPFRCNGLVSERCFFLSCH
;
A
#
# COMPACT_ATOMS: atom_id res chain seq x y z
N MET A 1 29.70 22.53 -20.05
CA MET A 1 30.35 21.21 -19.86
C MET A 1 30.17 20.80 -18.41
N GLN A 2 29.60 19.61 -18.21
CA GLN A 2 29.60 18.81 -16.96
C GLN A 2 28.87 19.39 -15.74
N THR A 3 27.54 19.33 -15.77
CA THR A 3 26.80 19.06 -14.52
C THR A 3 26.89 17.55 -14.30
N ALA A 4 27.54 17.18 -13.20
CA ALA A 4 27.86 15.81 -12.84
C ALA A 4 26.63 14.91 -13.00
N MET A 5 26.76 13.91 -13.87
CA MET A 5 25.93 12.73 -13.82
C MET A 5 26.16 12.12 -12.45
N ALA A 6 25.23 12.39 -11.53
CA ALA A 6 25.04 11.52 -10.39
C ALA A 6 24.66 10.16 -11.00
N GLN A 7 25.68 9.35 -11.23
CA GLN A 7 25.51 7.92 -11.39
C GLN A 7 24.91 7.45 -10.07
N VAL A 8 23.58 7.50 -9.98
CA VAL A 8 22.82 6.76 -8.99
C VAL A 8 23.13 5.30 -9.31
N HIS A 9 24.14 4.81 -8.62
CA HIS A 9 24.50 3.40 -8.60
C HIS A 9 23.24 2.70 -8.08
N SER A 10 22.56 2.07 -9.04
CA SER A 10 21.33 1.31 -8.87
C SER A 10 21.33 0.58 -7.51
N PRO A 11 20.36 0.82 -6.62
CA PRO A 11 20.21 0.03 -5.40
C PRO A 11 19.69 -1.35 -5.80
N ARG A 12 20.54 -2.15 -6.45
CA ARG A 12 20.17 -3.42 -7.09
C ARG A 12 19.72 -4.47 -6.09
N ASP A 13 20.06 -4.29 -4.82
CA ASP A 13 19.87 -5.32 -3.79
C ASP A 13 19.10 -4.87 -2.55
N ASN A 14 18.70 -3.59 -2.44
CA ASN A 14 18.00 -3.09 -1.26
C ASN A 14 16.76 -2.23 -1.61
N PRO A 15 15.55 -2.78 -1.51
CA PRO A 15 14.31 -2.08 -1.83
C PRO A 15 14.01 -0.94 -0.85
N VAL A 16 14.52 -1.02 0.39
CA VAL A 16 14.37 0.02 1.39
C VAL A 16 15.23 1.23 1.01
N ALA A 17 16.45 1.00 0.53
CA ALA A 17 17.31 2.07 0.02
C ALA A 17 16.69 2.74 -1.22
N ALA A 18 16.11 1.97 -2.14
CA ALA A 18 15.42 2.51 -3.31
C ALA A 18 14.24 3.43 -2.92
N VAL A 19 13.42 3.00 -1.97
CA VAL A 19 12.25 3.78 -1.49
C VAL A 19 12.67 5.02 -0.71
N LEU A 20 13.71 4.93 0.11
CA LEU A 20 14.26 6.09 0.82
C LEU A 20 14.85 7.13 -0.16
N LEU A 21 15.56 6.70 -1.20
CA LEU A 21 16.11 7.58 -2.22
C LEU A 21 15.02 8.28 -3.04
N SER A 22 13.94 7.58 -3.40
CA SER A 22 12.79 8.18 -4.10
C SER A 22 12.02 9.22 -3.25
N LYS A 23 12.10 9.16 -1.92
CA LYS A 23 11.58 10.20 -1.03
C LYS A 23 12.47 11.46 -1.00
N MET A 24 13.71 11.35 -1.47
CA MET A 24 14.70 12.44 -1.49
C MET A 24 14.85 13.09 -2.87
N GLY A 25 14.45 12.42 -3.95
CA GLY A 25 14.37 12.96 -5.31
C GLY A 25 12.93 13.11 -5.79
N ASP A 26 12.44 14.34 -5.93
CA ASP A 26 11.04 14.65 -6.32
C ASP A 26 10.73 14.44 -7.82
N HIS A 27 11.47 13.58 -8.54
CA HIS A 27 11.22 13.35 -9.97
C HIS A 27 10.20 12.21 -10.17
N GLU A 28 9.07 12.50 -10.83
CA GLU A 28 7.98 11.55 -11.11
C GLU A 28 8.47 10.24 -11.75
N SER A 29 9.39 10.34 -12.72
CA SER A 29 9.96 9.16 -13.39
C SER A 29 10.79 8.27 -12.47
N GLU A 30 11.40 8.83 -11.43
CA GLU A 30 12.20 8.08 -10.45
C GLU A 30 11.29 7.26 -9.54
N ARG A 31 10.14 7.80 -9.15
CA ARG A 31 9.14 7.12 -8.30
C ARG A 31 8.56 5.89 -9.00
N VAL A 32 8.20 6.03 -10.28
CA VAL A 32 7.72 4.92 -11.11
C VAL A 32 8.78 3.84 -11.24
N ALA A 33 10.02 4.23 -11.55
CA ALA A 33 11.13 3.28 -11.67
C ALA A 33 11.40 2.53 -10.36
N VAL A 34 11.36 3.22 -9.21
CA VAL A 34 11.54 2.59 -7.89
C VAL A 34 10.42 1.61 -7.58
N LYS A 35 9.15 1.96 -7.83
CA LYS A 35 8.03 1.03 -7.62
C LYS A 35 8.15 -0.20 -8.52
N ARG A 36 8.56 -0.02 -9.78
CA ARG A 36 8.80 -1.12 -10.72
C ARG A 36 9.88 -2.08 -10.22
N GLU A 37 11.05 -1.58 -9.83
CA GLU A 37 12.15 -2.45 -9.35
C GLU A 37 11.79 -3.17 -8.05
N LEU A 38 11.05 -2.50 -7.17
CA LEU A 38 10.53 -3.10 -5.95
C LEU A 38 9.54 -4.24 -6.23
N LEU A 39 8.63 -4.06 -7.19
CA LEU A 39 7.70 -5.12 -7.60
C LEU A 39 8.44 -6.32 -8.20
N ARG A 40 9.45 -6.06 -9.06
CA ARG A 40 10.32 -7.11 -9.61
C ARG A 40 11.01 -7.89 -8.51
N MET A 41 11.57 -7.19 -7.53
CA MET A 41 12.23 -7.81 -6.40
C MET A 41 11.24 -8.64 -5.54
N LEU A 42 10.04 -8.13 -5.26
CA LEU A 42 9.01 -8.88 -4.51
C LEU A 42 8.60 -10.19 -5.20
N VAL A 43 8.59 -10.21 -6.54
CA VAL A 43 8.33 -11.41 -7.33
C VAL A 43 9.50 -12.40 -7.28
N ARG A 44 10.74 -11.91 -7.27
CA ARG A 44 11.96 -12.73 -7.25
C ARG A 44 12.26 -13.37 -5.89
N LEU A 45 11.92 -12.68 -4.80
CA LEU A 45 12.21 -13.15 -3.44
C LEU A 45 11.34 -14.33 -2.98
N GLU A 46 10.36 -14.76 -3.79
CA GLU A 46 9.46 -15.90 -3.52
C GLU A 46 8.94 -15.95 -2.07
N LEU A 47 8.59 -14.78 -1.54
CA LEU A 47 8.16 -14.63 -0.16
C LEU A 47 6.82 -15.32 0.08
N ASP A 48 6.62 -15.81 1.31
CA ASP A 48 5.30 -16.24 1.74
C ASP A 48 4.28 -15.10 1.66
N GLY A 49 3.00 -15.45 1.54
CA GLY A 49 1.94 -14.46 1.33
C GLY A 49 1.75 -13.46 2.48
N ALA A 50 2.29 -13.72 3.68
CA ALA A 50 2.24 -12.79 4.81
C ALA A 50 3.37 -11.77 4.75
N ARG A 51 4.61 -12.21 4.51
CA ARG A 51 5.79 -11.34 4.33
C ARG A 51 5.65 -10.46 3.10
N GLN A 52 5.22 -11.04 1.99
CA GLN A 52 4.97 -10.27 0.76
C GLN A 52 3.93 -9.17 0.99
N ARG A 53 2.87 -9.46 1.77
CA ARG A 53 1.83 -8.51 2.13
C ARG A 53 2.31 -7.42 3.07
N LEU A 54 3.13 -7.77 4.04
CA LEU A 54 3.74 -6.82 4.96
C LEU A 54 4.60 -5.81 4.20
N LEU A 55 5.50 -6.31 3.35
CA LEU A 55 6.37 -5.46 2.54
C LEU A 55 5.59 -4.62 1.55
N PHE A 56 4.65 -5.21 0.80
CA PHE A 56 3.82 -4.45 -0.14
C PHE A 56 3.06 -3.32 0.57
N ARG A 57 2.44 -3.60 1.72
CA ARG A 57 1.74 -2.57 2.52
C ARG A 57 2.68 -1.49 3.03
N PHE A 58 3.87 -1.87 3.50
CA PHE A 58 4.89 -0.93 3.94
C PHE A 58 5.26 0.01 2.80
N PHE A 59 5.52 -0.53 1.61
CA PHE A 59 5.90 0.26 0.46
C PHE A 59 4.79 1.17 -0.07
N GLU A 60 3.54 0.71 -0.13
CA GLU A 60 2.39 1.56 -0.51
C GLU A 60 2.24 2.81 0.38
N MET A 61 2.59 2.71 1.67
CA MET A 61 2.51 3.84 2.60
C MET A 61 3.59 4.92 2.32
N TYR A 62 4.74 4.52 1.78
CA TYR A 62 5.85 5.45 1.52
C TYR A 62 5.94 5.87 0.05
N LEU A 63 5.48 5.03 -0.88
CA LEU A 63 5.55 5.23 -2.33
C LEU A 63 4.17 5.13 -2.97
N THR A 64 3.36 6.15 -2.70
CA THR A 64 2.05 6.34 -3.35
C THR A 64 2.25 7.01 -4.70
N LEU A 65 1.78 6.39 -5.77
CA LEU A 65 1.79 6.97 -7.11
C LEU A 65 0.45 7.68 -7.37
N SER A 66 0.51 8.75 -8.14
CA SER A 66 -0.65 9.38 -8.78
C SER A 66 -1.23 8.46 -9.85
N GLU A 67 -2.44 8.78 -10.34
CA GLU A 67 -3.09 8.02 -11.40
C GLU A 67 -2.25 7.97 -12.68
N GLN A 68 -1.58 9.07 -13.04
CA GLN A 68 -0.71 9.13 -14.21
C GLN A 68 0.54 8.26 -14.04
N GLU A 69 1.15 8.29 -12.85
CA GLU A 69 2.31 7.44 -12.52
C GLU A 69 1.94 5.96 -12.49
N GLU A 70 0.75 5.58 -12.01
CA GLU A 70 0.25 4.20 -12.05
C GLU A 70 0.02 3.71 -13.50
N ILE A 71 -0.52 4.56 -14.37
CA ILE A 71 -0.65 4.26 -15.81
C ILE A 71 0.74 4.05 -16.42
N GLN A 72 1.69 4.93 -16.12
CA GLN A 72 3.07 4.79 -16.58
C GLN A 72 3.70 3.50 -16.09
N LEU A 73 3.52 3.16 -14.81
CA LEU A 73 4.03 1.92 -14.22
C LEU A 73 3.50 0.68 -14.96
N ARG A 74 2.20 0.64 -15.27
CA ARG A 74 1.62 -0.47 -16.05
C ARG A 74 2.20 -0.58 -17.45
N ASN A 75 2.42 0.56 -18.11
CA ASN A 75 3.05 0.60 -19.42
C ASN A 75 4.49 0.06 -19.34
N GLU A 76 5.29 0.48 -18.36
CA GLU A 76 6.65 -0.02 -18.16
C GLU A 76 6.68 -1.51 -17.82
N VAL A 77 5.75 -2.00 -16.99
CA VAL A 77 5.62 -3.42 -16.67
C VAL A 77 5.28 -4.25 -17.91
N SER A 78 4.45 -3.72 -18.81
CA SER A 78 4.11 -4.40 -20.07
C SER A 78 5.29 -4.57 -21.02
N GLN A 79 6.31 -3.73 -20.90
CA GLN A 79 7.54 -3.76 -21.71
C GLN A 79 8.61 -4.72 -21.14
N MET A 80 8.39 -5.30 -19.95
CA MET A 80 9.31 -6.28 -19.36
C MET A 80 9.25 -7.64 -20.05
N GLU A 81 10.18 -8.54 -19.71
CA GLU A 81 10.13 -9.93 -20.18
C GLU A 81 8.79 -10.58 -19.82
N THR A 82 8.14 -11.25 -20.77
CA THR A 82 6.74 -11.69 -20.68
C THR A 82 6.43 -12.50 -19.43
N LYS A 83 7.37 -13.35 -18.98
CA LYS A 83 7.21 -14.16 -17.75
C LYS A 83 7.27 -13.31 -16.49
N GLU A 84 8.19 -12.35 -16.42
CA GLU A 84 8.34 -11.45 -15.28
C GLU A 84 7.18 -10.45 -15.22
N ALA A 85 6.83 -9.85 -16.35
CA ALA A 85 5.68 -8.96 -16.52
C ALA A 85 4.39 -9.60 -16.02
N LYS A 86 4.14 -10.86 -16.37
CA LYS A 86 2.97 -11.61 -15.93
C LYS A 86 2.92 -11.74 -14.41
N LYS A 87 4.01 -12.18 -13.78
CA LYS A 87 4.07 -12.33 -12.32
C LYS A 87 3.87 -10.99 -11.58
N VAL A 88 4.44 -9.90 -12.10
CA VAL A 88 4.25 -8.55 -11.54
C VAL A 88 2.81 -8.09 -11.70
N ASN A 89 2.20 -8.28 -12.87
CA ASN A 89 0.79 -7.94 -13.10
C ASN A 89 -0.16 -8.75 -12.20
N ASP A 90 0.07 -10.06 -12.06
CA ASP A 90 -0.71 -10.92 -11.17
C ASP A 90 -0.63 -10.42 -9.71
N LEU A 91 0.56 -9.94 -9.30
CA LEU A 91 0.77 -9.32 -7.99
C LEU A 91 -0.08 -8.05 -7.82
N LEU A 92 0.01 -7.12 -8.78
CA LEU A 92 -0.73 -5.85 -8.77
C LEU A 92 -2.24 -6.09 -8.69
N ILE A 93 -2.78 -6.90 -9.61
CA ILE A 93 -4.23 -7.24 -9.67
C ILE A 93 -4.67 -7.86 -8.34
N SER A 94 -3.86 -8.75 -7.76
CA SER A 94 -4.16 -9.40 -6.48
C SER A 94 -4.26 -8.39 -5.32
N TYR A 95 -3.42 -7.36 -5.28
CA TYR A 95 -3.48 -6.33 -4.24
C TYR A 95 -4.58 -5.29 -4.50
N GLU A 96 -4.83 -4.91 -5.74
CA GLU A 96 -5.95 -4.03 -6.11
C GLU A 96 -7.29 -4.63 -5.70
N ARG A 97 -7.53 -5.91 -6.04
CA ARG A 97 -8.73 -6.63 -5.62
C ARG A 97 -8.88 -6.64 -4.09
N ARG A 98 -7.79 -6.94 -3.36
CA ARG A 98 -7.79 -6.91 -1.90
C ARG A 98 -8.05 -5.52 -1.33
N GLY A 99 -7.54 -4.47 -1.98
CA GLY A 99 -7.79 -3.07 -1.62
C GLY A 99 -9.26 -2.71 -1.79
N MET A 100 -9.87 -3.09 -2.91
CA MET A 100 -11.30 -2.89 -3.18
C MET A 100 -12.17 -3.64 -2.16
N GLU A 101 -11.88 -4.92 -1.89
CA GLU A 101 -12.61 -5.72 -0.88
C GLU A 101 -12.54 -5.08 0.51
N LYS A 102 -11.35 -4.66 0.96
CA LYS A 102 -11.19 -3.94 2.23
C LYS A 102 -11.96 -2.63 2.25
N GLY A 103 -11.91 -1.85 1.18
CA GLY A 103 -12.66 -0.60 1.07
C GLY A 103 -14.17 -0.81 1.22
N LYS A 104 -14.72 -1.85 0.58
CA LYS A 104 -16.13 -2.25 0.76
C LYS A 104 -16.43 -2.64 2.21
N MET A 105 -15.57 -3.44 2.84
CA MET A 105 -15.74 -3.82 4.25
C MET A 105 -15.68 -2.63 5.20
N ASP A 106 -14.78 -1.67 4.98
CA ASP A 106 -14.64 -0.47 5.82
C ASP A 106 -15.87 0.45 5.67
N VAL A 107 -16.41 0.59 4.46
CA VAL A 107 -17.67 1.31 4.22
C VAL A 107 -18.83 0.61 4.93
N ALA A 108 -18.96 -0.72 4.80
CA ALA A 108 -19.99 -1.50 5.46
C ALA A 108 -19.92 -1.38 6.99
N LYS A 109 -18.71 -1.44 7.58
CA LYS A 109 -18.50 -1.20 9.02
C LYS A 109 -19.01 0.17 9.47
N ARG A 110 -18.74 1.22 8.68
CA ARG A 110 -19.24 2.59 8.96
C ARG A 110 -20.76 2.69 8.84
N MET A 111 -21.37 2.02 7.86
CA MET A 111 -22.82 1.96 7.68
C MET A 111 -23.51 1.24 8.85
N LEU A 112 -22.98 0.07 9.27
CA LEU A 112 -23.44 -0.65 10.46
C LEU A 112 -23.30 0.21 11.73
N ALA A 113 -22.25 1.03 11.83
CA ALA A 113 -22.09 1.96 12.94
C ALA A 113 -23.07 3.12 12.96
N LYS A 114 -23.64 3.48 11.81
CA LYS A 114 -24.70 4.48 11.70
C LYS A 114 -26.11 3.88 11.82
N GLY A 115 -26.21 2.56 12.04
CA GLY A 115 -27.50 1.87 12.18
C GLY A 115 -28.21 1.56 10.87
N CYS A 116 -27.50 1.57 9.73
CA CYS A 116 -28.07 1.09 8.46
C CYS A 116 -28.39 -0.41 8.55
N ASP A 117 -29.52 -0.81 7.96
CA ASP A 117 -29.97 -2.19 7.94
C ASP A 117 -29.09 -3.07 7.02
N VAL A 118 -28.98 -4.36 7.35
CA VAL A 118 -28.16 -5.33 6.61
C VAL A 118 -28.62 -5.52 5.15
N PRO A 119 -29.93 -5.60 4.84
CA PRO A 119 -30.40 -5.69 3.46
C PRO A 119 -29.89 -4.52 2.59
N THR A 120 -30.01 -3.29 3.08
CA THR A 120 -29.55 -2.09 2.37
C THR A 120 -28.03 -2.07 2.19
N ILE A 121 -27.27 -2.48 3.20
CA ILE A 121 -25.80 -2.57 3.08
C ILE A 121 -25.40 -3.64 2.05
N CYS A 122 -26.10 -4.78 2.03
CA CYS A 122 -25.88 -5.85 1.06
C CYS A 122 -26.10 -5.34 -0.38
N GLU A 123 -27.19 -4.60 -0.61
CA GLU A 123 -27.50 -3.98 -1.90
C GLU A 123 -26.43 -2.96 -2.33
N LEU A 124 -26.05 -2.04 -1.44
CA LEU A 124 -25.15 -0.94 -1.77
C LEU A 124 -23.68 -1.36 -1.92
N THR A 125 -23.22 -2.35 -1.15
CA THR A 125 -21.80 -2.75 -1.14
C THR A 125 -21.53 -4.01 -1.98
N GLY A 126 -22.58 -4.77 -2.32
CA GLY A 126 -22.47 -6.08 -2.96
C GLY A 126 -21.80 -7.14 -2.08
N LEU A 127 -21.68 -6.90 -0.77
CA LEU A 127 -21.16 -7.87 0.19
C LEU A 127 -22.26 -8.84 0.61
N PRO A 128 -21.98 -10.16 0.71
CA PRO A 128 -22.98 -11.13 1.12
C PRO A 128 -23.39 -10.89 2.59
N ALA A 129 -24.65 -11.19 2.91
CA ALA A 129 -25.19 -11.04 4.26
C ALA A 129 -24.34 -11.75 5.34
N GLU A 130 -23.78 -12.93 5.03
CA GLU A 130 -22.88 -13.66 5.92
C GLU A 130 -21.63 -12.86 6.33
N ALA A 131 -21.06 -12.09 5.39
CA ALA A 131 -19.90 -11.25 5.68
C ALA A 131 -20.28 -10.07 6.58
N LEU A 132 -21.48 -9.52 6.41
CA LEU A 132 -22.00 -8.41 7.23
C LEU A 132 -22.32 -8.85 8.66
N GLU A 133 -22.83 -10.07 8.86
CA GLU A 133 -23.06 -10.62 10.19
C GLU A 133 -21.74 -10.85 10.95
N LYS A 134 -20.72 -11.42 10.30
CA LYS A 134 -19.36 -11.52 10.88
C LYS A 134 -18.78 -10.16 11.27
N LEU A 135 -19.08 -9.11 10.48
CA LEU A 135 -18.65 -7.74 10.77
C LEU A 135 -19.38 -7.12 11.98
N LYS A 136 -20.64 -7.50 12.24
CA LYS A 136 -21.36 -7.11 13.46
C LYS A 136 -20.79 -7.81 14.70
N GLU A 137 -20.42 -9.08 14.60
CA GLU A 137 -19.86 -9.83 15.73
C GLU A 137 -18.50 -9.26 16.16
N GLN A 138 -17.67 -8.81 15.21
CA GLN A 138 -16.38 -8.17 15.49
C GLN A 138 -16.52 -6.87 16.30
N LYS A 139 -17.66 -6.15 16.21
CA LYS A 139 -17.93 -4.99 17.06
C LYS A 139 -18.08 -5.32 18.55
N ASN A 140 -18.41 -6.56 18.90
CA ASN A 140 -18.59 -6.98 20.29
C ASN A 140 -17.29 -7.50 20.93
N GLY A 141 -16.19 -7.62 20.17
CA GLY A 141 -14.91 -8.15 20.65
C GLY A 141 -13.72 -7.18 20.54
N GLU A 142 -13.84 -6.06 19.82
CA GLU A 142 -12.79 -5.04 19.77
C GLU A 142 -13.06 -3.95 20.82
N THR A 143 -12.58 -4.16 22.04
CA THR A 143 -12.20 -3.00 22.86
C THR A 143 -11.27 -2.13 22.03
N PRO A 144 -11.45 -0.79 21.98
CA PRO A 144 -10.50 0.06 21.30
C PRO A 144 -9.11 -0.23 21.87
N PHE A 145 -8.08 -0.24 21.03
CA PHE A 145 -6.73 0.01 21.52
C PHE A 145 -6.77 1.34 22.26
N ARG A 146 -6.98 1.26 23.59
CA ARG A 146 -6.77 2.35 24.52
C ARG A 146 -5.29 2.65 24.40
N CYS A 147 -4.95 3.73 23.72
CA CYS A 147 -3.77 4.49 24.08
C CYS A 147 -3.98 4.92 25.53
N ASN A 148 -3.57 4.07 26.48
CA ASN A 148 -3.53 4.43 27.87
C ASN A 148 -2.46 5.51 28.02
N GLY A 149 -2.93 6.75 28.12
CA GLY A 149 -2.30 7.83 28.86
C GLY A 149 -0.90 8.23 28.40
N LEU A 150 -0.84 9.30 27.61
CA LEU A 150 -0.18 10.57 27.97
C LEU A 150 -0.19 11.49 26.74
N VAL A 151 -1.33 12.11 26.47
CA VAL A 151 -1.34 13.38 25.75
C VAL A 151 -1.26 14.44 26.85
N SER A 152 -0.04 14.88 27.16
CA SER A 152 0.17 16.14 27.87
C SER A 152 0.88 17.07 26.90
N GLU A 153 0.11 18.02 26.40
CA GLU A 153 0.58 19.20 25.68
C GLU A 153 1.66 19.94 26.50
N ARG A 154 2.85 20.08 25.92
CA ARG A 154 3.89 21.12 26.13
C ARG A 154 5.05 20.73 25.20
N CYS A 155 5.24 21.40 24.07
CA CYS A 155 5.91 22.69 23.94
C CYS A 155 7.34 22.67 24.50
N PHE A 156 8.26 23.16 23.67
CA PHE A 156 9.67 23.53 23.91
C PHE A 156 10.77 22.46 23.78
N PHE A 157 11.50 22.59 22.65
CA PHE A 157 12.95 22.85 22.59
C PHE A 157 13.88 22.02 23.49
N LEU A 158 14.76 21.22 22.87
CA LEU A 158 16.11 20.88 23.36
C LEU A 158 16.84 20.26 22.14
N SER A 159 17.58 21.06 21.37
CA SER A 159 19.01 21.33 21.54
C SER A 159 19.84 20.05 21.64
N CYS A 160 20.53 19.75 20.53
CA CYS A 160 21.70 18.90 20.48
C CYS A 160 22.69 19.30 21.58
N HIS A 161 23.19 18.29 22.29
CA HIS A 161 24.52 18.34 22.88
C HIS A 161 25.19 16.98 22.71
#